data_AF-A0A850R7C7-F1
#
_entry.id   AF-A0A850R7C7-F1
#
_cell.length_a   1.000
_cell.length_b   1.000
_cell.length_c   1.000
_cell.angle_alpha   90.00
_cell.angle_beta   90.00
_cell.angle_gamma   90.00
#
_symmetry.space_group_name_H-M   'P 1'
#
loop_
_entity.id
_entity.type
_entity.pdbx_description
1 polymer ?
#
loop_
_entity_poly.entity_id
_entity_poly.type
_entity_poly.pdbx_seq_one_letter_code
_entity_poly.pdbx_strand_id
1 'polypeptide(L)'
;MTDMSWMFQGCRGLITLSLANWNSSQVTNMSHMFDMGFSGVPPKLTDLNLSGFRTDSVTNMDRIFYNCGSLTSLDVSKFNTAKVTNMSYMFFSCSKVAALDVSKFDTSKVTDMSYMFAGCSKVAVLYVNNFDTIKVTDMNYMFAGCKILPSLDVSHFNTANVTDMGGMFVNCLVSLDVSSFDTAQVTNMSYMFYGCHSTNLDVSHFDTAQVSSMSYMFYNYHSTNLDVSNFDTSQVTNMSGMFYGCHDLLSLDVSKFDTSKVTDMSTMFAGCSSLTSLNLSSFNTSKVTNINYMLNQCRKLSHLVLGPNIQFMGVYGSDTNLVAAPNDSQGFPEADSPQISRSENWQEIKNDSDISDRSNLIGSPMTVDELTKRYAGQNPGGIHTYVWEPYYRGLRFVTVPQQLQFQNWSIYKAGKVPLQKPLSFTIEDTRTDADRATKQINLQAQADPWRKKADNQLASTNWPILTKNNQALNTGTAQTIYQGLAPVLKYDPKNLNYSINLPTDSLQTEIAKGVTKLGACRTTLHYTLQDGPASPSTTAPAIKVGH
;
A
#
# COMPACT_ATOMS: atom_id res chain seq x y z
N MET A 1 32.58 26.81 43.80
CA MET A 1 32.48 26.74 42.33
C MET A 1 31.00 26.73 41.99
N THR A 2 30.55 27.68 41.17
CA THR A 2 29.13 27.81 40.77
C THR A 2 28.84 27.21 39.40
N ASP A 3 29.88 27.03 38.58
CA ASP A 3 29.78 26.45 37.24
C ASP A 3 30.70 25.23 37.15
N MET A 4 30.12 24.07 36.84
CA MET A 4 30.81 22.81 36.54
C MET A 4 30.53 22.35 35.11
N SER A 5 30.04 23.23 34.25
CA SER A 5 29.79 22.89 32.85
C SER A 5 31.07 22.46 32.16
N TRP A 6 30.94 21.51 31.24
CA TRP A 6 32.04 20.96 30.43
C TRP A 6 33.19 20.30 31.19
N MET A 7 33.08 20.11 32.52
CA MET A 7 34.21 19.75 33.38
C MET A 7 34.94 18.46 32.96
N PHE A 8 34.20 17.45 32.52
CA PHE A 8 34.73 16.17 32.02
C PHE A 8 34.44 15.96 30.54
N GLN A 9 34.18 17.04 29.79
CA GLN A 9 33.86 16.94 28.38
C GLN A 9 35.00 16.26 27.61
N GLY A 10 34.65 15.25 26.82
CA GLY A 10 35.58 14.59 25.93
C GLY A 10 36.67 13.78 26.65
N CYS A 11 36.57 13.58 27.96
CA CYS A 11 37.46 12.72 28.77
C CYS A 11 37.27 11.23 28.43
N ARG A 12 37.45 10.82 27.17
CA ARG A 12 37.17 9.47 26.66
C ARG A 12 38.06 8.37 27.24
N GLY A 13 39.19 8.74 27.83
CA GLY A 13 40.06 7.82 28.57
C GLY A 13 39.57 7.49 29.97
N LEU A 14 38.62 8.26 30.51
CA LEU A 14 38.09 8.07 31.86
C LEU A 14 37.25 6.80 31.91
N ILE A 15 37.59 5.89 32.82
CA ILE A 15 36.89 4.60 32.99
C ILE A 15 35.98 4.64 34.20
N THR A 16 36.48 5.21 35.30
CA THR A 16 35.75 5.35 36.55
C THR A 16 35.89 6.77 37.10
N LEU A 17 34.86 7.28 37.76
CA LEU A 17 34.88 8.56 38.43
C LEU A 17 33.98 8.54 39.66
N SER A 18 34.48 9.03 40.79
CA SER A 18 33.69 9.20 42.00
C SER A 18 33.65 10.65 42.46
N LEU A 19 32.43 11.17 42.61
CA LEU A 19 32.15 12.51 43.10
C LEU A 19 31.55 12.49 44.53
N ALA A 20 31.67 11.35 45.24
CA ALA A 20 31.04 11.15 46.55
C ALA A 20 31.47 12.16 47.63
N ASN A 21 32.67 12.74 47.52
CA ASN A 21 33.21 13.71 48.49
C ASN A 21 33.26 15.15 47.97
N TRP A 22 32.60 15.43 46.84
CA TRP A 22 32.60 16.76 46.23
C TRP A 22 31.55 17.67 46.85
N ASN A 23 31.91 18.93 47.13
CA ASN A 23 30.95 19.94 47.55
C ASN A 23 30.42 20.73 46.34
N SER A 24 29.29 20.29 45.81
CA SER A 24 28.59 20.95 44.69
C SER A 24 27.39 21.81 45.14
N SER A 25 27.26 22.14 46.43
CA SER A 25 26.08 22.84 46.98
C SER A 25 25.77 24.22 46.35
N GLN A 26 26.79 24.87 45.78
CA GLN A 26 26.69 26.18 45.14
C GLN A 26 26.63 26.10 43.61
N VAL A 27 26.67 24.90 43.03
CA VAL A 27 26.67 24.74 41.57
C VAL A 27 25.29 25.04 41.02
N THR A 28 25.23 25.97 40.08
CA THR A 28 24.02 26.40 39.38
C THR A 28 23.99 25.90 37.94
N ASN A 29 25.16 25.68 37.32
CA ASN A 29 25.28 25.19 35.95
C ASN A 29 26.11 23.89 35.90
N MET A 30 25.52 22.84 35.34
CA MET A 30 26.18 21.53 35.13
C MET A 30 26.08 21.06 33.67
N SER A 31 25.81 21.99 32.74
CA SER A 31 25.62 21.60 31.36
C SER A 31 26.85 20.92 30.77
N HIS A 32 26.65 19.91 29.94
CA HIS A 32 27.74 19.16 29.31
C HIS A 32 28.80 18.56 30.25
N MET A 33 28.53 18.44 31.56
CA MET A 33 29.56 18.09 32.55
C MET A 33 30.27 16.77 32.22
N PHE A 34 29.54 15.75 31.77
CA PHE A 34 30.08 14.46 31.32
C PHE A 34 29.87 14.23 29.81
N ASP A 35 29.75 15.30 29.02
CA ASP A 35 29.53 15.20 27.58
C ASP A 35 30.71 14.50 26.88
N MET A 36 30.44 13.34 26.30
CA MET A 36 31.46 12.55 25.62
C MET A 36 31.59 12.87 24.13
N GLY A 37 30.72 13.69 23.53
CA GLY A 37 30.72 14.11 22.12
C GLY A 37 30.74 12.98 21.08
N PHE A 38 30.84 13.33 19.79
CA PHE A 38 31.08 12.37 18.70
C PHE A 38 32.52 12.48 18.19
N SER A 39 33.32 11.41 18.24
CA SER A 39 34.69 11.43 17.69
C SER A 39 35.16 10.10 17.08
N GLY A 40 34.26 9.18 16.74
CA GLY A 40 34.61 7.84 16.26
C GLY A 40 35.33 6.94 17.29
N VAL A 41 35.80 7.49 18.41
CA VAL A 41 36.37 6.77 19.55
C VAL A 41 35.28 6.64 20.62
N PRO A 42 34.90 5.41 21.01
CA PRO A 42 33.87 5.21 22.02
C PRO A 42 34.35 5.70 23.41
N PRO A 43 33.47 6.33 24.21
CA PRO A 43 33.80 6.69 25.59
C PRO A 43 34.05 5.42 26.42
N LYS A 44 34.84 5.54 27.48
CA LYS A 44 35.19 4.40 28.35
C LYS A 44 34.59 4.47 29.74
N LEU A 45 33.86 5.54 30.09
CA LEU A 45 33.28 5.72 31.41
C LEU A 45 32.20 4.66 31.65
N THR A 46 32.48 3.71 32.55
CA THR A 46 31.59 2.60 32.89
C THR A 46 31.06 2.69 34.32
N ASP A 47 31.78 3.37 35.22
CA ASP A 47 31.40 3.53 36.63
C ASP A 47 31.46 5.00 37.04
N LEU A 48 30.30 5.55 37.41
CA LEU A 48 30.15 6.94 37.82
C LEU A 48 29.39 7.01 39.14
N ASN A 49 30.09 7.35 40.23
CA ASN A 49 29.50 7.48 41.55
C ASN A 49 29.13 8.94 41.84
N LEU A 50 27.82 9.23 41.83
CA LEU A 50 27.22 10.55 42.10
C LEU A 50 26.65 10.68 43.53
N SER A 51 26.90 9.72 44.42
CA SER A 51 26.17 9.58 45.70
C SER A 51 26.31 10.76 46.68
N GLY A 52 27.34 11.59 46.54
CA GLY A 52 27.55 12.81 47.34
C GLY A 52 27.31 14.11 46.56
N PHE A 53 26.90 14.01 45.30
CA PHE A 53 26.76 15.16 44.42
C PHE A 53 25.40 15.84 44.65
N ARG A 54 25.43 17.10 45.10
CA ARG A 54 24.25 17.91 45.38
C ARG A 54 23.84 18.74 44.17
N THR A 55 22.54 18.80 43.88
CA THR A 55 21.98 19.56 42.76
C THR A 55 20.93 20.61 43.18
N ASP A 56 20.81 20.90 44.49
CA ASP A 56 19.80 21.80 45.09
C ASP A 56 19.75 23.23 44.50
N SER A 57 20.84 23.67 43.86
CA SER A 57 21.00 25.01 43.28
C SER A 57 21.05 25.00 41.76
N VAL A 58 21.03 23.82 41.13
CA VAL A 58 21.23 23.66 39.68
C VAL A 58 19.99 24.13 38.93
N THR A 59 20.20 25.00 37.95
CA THR A 59 19.16 25.51 37.07
C THR A 59 19.30 24.98 35.65
N ASN A 60 20.50 24.53 35.24
CA ASN A 60 20.74 23.98 33.91
C ASN A 60 21.42 22.60 33.99
N MET A 61 20.77 21.59 33.39
CA MET A 61 21.26 20.21 33.27
C MET A 61 21.36 19.74 31.81
N ASP A 62 21.37 20.67 30.84
CA ASP A 62 21.47 20.30 29.44
C ASP A 62 22.71 19.45 29.19
N ARG A 63 22.56 18.35 28.44
CA ARG A 63 23.67 17.49 27.99
C ARG A 63 24.57 16.93 29.09
N ILE A 64 24.15 16.93 30.36
CA ILE A 64 25.02 16.51 31.47
C ILE A 64 25.59 15.10 31.28
N PHE A 65 24.83 14.14 30.72
CA PHE A 65 25.29 12.78 30.37
C PHE A 65 25.32 12.51 28.85
N TYR A 66 25.52 13.55 28.04
CA TYR A 66 25.50 13.42 26.58
C TYR A 66 26.52 12.40 26.07
N ASN A 67 26.05 11.46 25.24
CA ASN A 67 26.85 10.38 24.65
C ASN A 67 27.58 9.51 25.70
N CYS A 68 27.08 9.38 26.94
CA CYS A 68 27.62 8.46 27.94
C CYS A 68 27.30 6.97 27.64
N GLY A 69 27.54 6.51 26.41
CA GLY A 69 27.15 5.18 25.89
C GLY A 69 27.94 3.98 26.44
N SER A 70 28.86 4.19 27.39
CA SER A 70 29.56 3.11 28.09
C SER A 70 29.04 2.85 29.50
N LEU A 71 28.25 3.77 30.08
CA LEU A 71 27.60 3.56 31.37
C LEU A 71 26.56 2.44 31.24
N THR A 72 26.65 1.44 32.11
CA THR A 72 25.68 0.34 32.20
C THR A 72 24.61 0.62 33.27
N SER A 73 24.94 1.44 34.26
CA SER A 73 24.04 1.97 35.28
C SER A 73 24.29 3.46 35.47
N LEU A 74 23.26 4.17 35.92
CA LEU A 74 23.33 5.58 36.24
C LEU A 74 22.33 5.89 37.35
N ASP A 75 22.83 6.18 38.55
CA ASP A 75 21.99 6.55 39.70
C ASP A 75 21.82 8.07 39.79
N VAL A 76 20.62 8.55 39.45
CA VAL A 76 20.19 9.95 39.59
C VAL A 76 19.16 10.15 40.71
N SER A 77 18.96 9.14 41.57
CA SER A 77 17.89 9.13 42.58
C SER A 77 18.03 10.21 43.68
N LYS A 78 19.22 10.82 43.79
CA LYS A 78 19.52 11.92 44.73
C LYS A 78 19.47 13.31 44.08
N PHE A 79 19.17 13.40 42.78
CA PHE A 79 19.08 14.70 42.12
C PHE A 79 17.85 15.45 42.61
N ASN A 80 18.06 16.66 43.09
CA ASN A 80 17.02 17.65 43.32
C ASN A 80 16.92 18.55 42.07
N THR A 81 15.84 18.41 41.31
CA THR A 81 15.65 19.14 40.04
C THR A 81 14.67 20.30 40.14
N ALA A 82 14.21 20.67 41.34
CA ALA A 82 13.14 21.67 41.55
C ALA A 82 13.45 23.11 41.08
N LYS A 83 14.69 23.37 40.66
CA LYS A 83 15.15 24.65 40.08
C LYS A 83 15.56 24.55 38.62
N VAL A 84 15.61 23.33 38.06
CA VAL A 84 16.07 23.09 36.70
C VAL A 84 15.04 23.60 35.70
N THR A 85 15.51 24.38 34.72
CA THR A 85 14.67 24.91 33.64
C THR A 85 14.98 24.26 32.28
N ASN A 86 16.16 23.66 32.11
CA ASN A 86 16.57 23.00 30.87
C ASN A 86 17.11 21.59 31.16
N MET A 87 16.49 20.58 30.53
CA MET A 87 16.88 19.17 30.56
C MET A 87 17.14 18.62 29.15
N SER A 88 17.37 19.49 28.17
CA SER A 88 17.63 19.09 26.80
C SER A 88 18.84 18.15 26.72
N TYR A 89 18.71 17.08 25.94
CA TYR A 89 19.74 16.07 25.71
C TYR A 89 20.34 15.44 26.99
N MET A 90 19.68 15.54 28.15
CA MET A 90 20.26 15.18 29.45
C MET A 90 20.85 13.76 29.48
N PHE A 91 20.17 12.79 28.86
CA PHE A 91 20.57 11.39 28.75
C PHE A 91 20.79 10.93 27.30
N PHE A 92 21.01 11.87 26.38
CA PHE A 92 21.16 11.56 24.96
C PHE A 92 22.25 10.49 24.72
N SER A 93 21.89 9.42 24.02
CA SER A 93 22.76 8.30 23.66
C SER A 93 23.44 7.60 24.86
N CYS A 94 22.77 7.57 26.02
CA CYS A 94 23.06 6.64 27.12
C CYS A 94 22.63 5.20 26.75
N SER A 95 23.24 4.65 25.69
CA SER A 95 22.74 3.49 24.94
C SER A 95 22.87 2.14 25.65
N LYS A 96 23.65 2.05 26.74
CA LYS A 96 23.85 0.82 27.54
C LYS A 96 23.16 0.82 28.89
N VAL A 97 22.58 1.95 29.31
CA VAL A 97 21.83 2.04 30.57
C VAL A 97 20.54 1.23 30.42
N ALA A 98 20.38 0.20 31.26
CA ALA A 98 19.25 -0.73 31.16
C ALA A 98 17.98 -0.24 31.88
N ALA A 99 18.17 0.50 32.98
CA ALA A 99 17.12 1.09 33.79
C ALA A 99 17.54 2.51 34.18
N LEU A 100 16.62 3.46 34.04
CA LEU A 100 16.84 4.85 34.39
C LEU A 100 15.64 5.34 35.20
N ASP A 101 15.85 5.54 36.50
CA ASP A 101 14.81 6.00 37.41
C ASP A 101 14.84 7.54 37.54
N VAL A 102 13.87 8.18 36.89
CA VAL A 102 13.65 9.64 36.95
C VAL A 102 12.39 10.00 37.77
N SER A 103 11.85 9.04 38.54
CA SER A 103 10.58 9.19 39.26
C SER A 103 10.57 10.26 40.34
N LYS A 104 11.75 10.75 40.75
CA LYS A 104 11.93 11.81 41.75
C LYS A 104 12.20 13.19 41.16
N PHE A 105 12.23 13.31 39.83
CA PHE A 105 12.47 14.60 39.20
C PHE A 105 11.25 15.49 39.39
N ASP A 106 11.47 16.68 39.92
CA ASP A 106 10.54 17.81 39.81
C ASP A 106 10.84 18.54 38.50
N THR A 107 9.89 18.51 37.56
CA THR A 107 10.00 19.14 36.24
C THR A 107 9.13 20.41 36.11
N SER A 108 8.52 20.89 37.20
CA SER A 108 7.54 22.01 37.20
C SER A 108 8.08 23.36 36.70
N LYS A 109 9.39 23.46 36.48
CA LYS A 109 10.08 24.64 35.92
C LYS A 109 10.76 24.37 34.58
N VAL A 110 10.77 23.14 34.12
CA VAL A 110 11.44 22.75 32.88
C VAL A 110 10.63 23.29 31.70
N THR A 111 11.31 23.99 30.79
CA THR A 111 10.73 24.51 29.55
C THR A 111 11.20 23.73 28.33
N ASP A 112 12.33 23.03 28.43
CA ASP A 112 12.97 22.32 27.32
C ASP A 112 13.35 20.89 27.74
N MET A 113 12.72 19.91 27.07
CA MET A 113 12.97 18.47 27.20
C MET A 113 13.43 17.84 25.87
N SER A 114 13.86 18.67 24.90
CA SER A 114 14.35 18.24 23.60
C SER A 114 15.42 17.14 23.73
N TYR A 115 15.28 16.05 22.99
CA TYR A 115 16.22 14.91 22.96
C TYR A 115 16.57 14.28 24.32
N MET A 116 15.81 14.53 25.40
CA MET A 116 16.20 14.17 26.77
C MET A 116 16.58 12.68 26.93
N PHE A 117 15.86 11.77 26.28
CA PHE A 117 16.11 10.32 26.30
C PHE A 117 16.46 9.75 24.91
N ALA A 118 16.73 10.60 23.91
CA ALA A 118 17.02 10.13 22.56
C ALA A 118 18.26 9.23 22.54
N GLY A 119 18.16 8.06 21.90
CA GLY A 119 19.25 7.09 21.81
C GLY A 119 19.45 6.21 23.05
N CYS A 120 18.58 6.29 24.07
CA CYS A 120 18.52 5.37 25.21
C CYS A 120 18.01 3.97 24.79
N SER A 121 18.73 3.30 23.89
CA SER A 121 18.28 2.08 23.19
C SER A 121 18.16 0.81 24.06
N LYS A 122 18.63 0.85 25.31
CA LYS A 122 18.59 -0.26 26.27
C LYS A 122 17.73 -0.01 27.49
N VAL A 123 17.09 1.16 27.59
CA VAL A 123 16.16 1.45 28.68
C VAL A 123 14.89 0.62 28.45
N ALA A 124 14.66 -0.36 29.32
CA ALA A 124 13.49 -1.25 29.23
C ALA A 124 12.30 -0.74 30.05
N VAL A 125 12.55 0.14 31.01
CA VAL A 125 11.54 0.76 31.88
C VAL A 125 11.92 2.23 32.08
N LEU A 126 10.97 3.12 31.83
CA LEU A 126 11.13 4.57 32.04
C LEU A 126 9.85 5.11 32.66
N TYR A 127 9.94 5.58 33.91
CA TYR A 127 8.81 6.15 34.64
C TYR A 127 8.80 7.67 34.51
N VAL A 128 7.92 8.21 33.66
CA VAL A 128 7.74 9.66 33.47
C VAL A 128 6.45 10.20 34.12
N ASN A 129 5.70 9.37 34.85
CA ASN A 129 4.37 9.68 35.41
C ASN A 129 4.30 10.90 36.36
N ASN A 130 5.45 11.30 36.91
CA ASN A 130 5.59 12.45 37.81
C ASN A 130 5.98 13.74 37.07
N PHE A 131 6.15 13.71 35.74
CA PHE A 131 6.59 14.88 35.00
C PHE A 131 5.44 15.89 34.92
N ASP A 132 5.66 17.05 35.53
CA ASP A 132 4.89 18.26 35.25
C ASP A 132 5.43 18.88 33.96
N THR A 133 4.65 18.81 32.88
CA THR A 133 5.03 19.34 31.56
C THR A 133 4.34 20.66 31.22
N ILE A 134 3.63 21.29 32.17
CA ILE A 134 2.79 22.47 31.89
C ILE A 134 3.58 23.65 31.29
N LYS A 135 4.88 23.76 31.56
CA LYS A 135 5.75 24.83 31.04
C LYS A 135 6.62 24.40 29.86
N VAL A 136 6.57 23.13 29.47
CA VAL A 136 7.42 22.61 28.40
C VAL A 136 6.93 23.15 27.07
N THR A 137 7.85 23.72 26.30
CA THR A 137 7.58 24.25 24.96
C THR A 137 8.23 23.42 23.86
N ASP A 138 9.30 22.67 24.17
CA ASP A 138 10.05 21.84 23.22
C ASP A 138 10.15 20.39 23.74
N MET A 139 9.58 19.46 22.97
CA MET A 139 9.66 18.01 23.17
C MET A 139 10.27 17.29 21.97
N ASN A 140 10.98 18.01 21.09
CA ASN A 140 11.53 17.42 19.88
C ASN A 140 12.43 16.22 20.23
N TYR A 141 12.29 15.12 19.48
CA TYR A 141 13.05 13.88 19.64
C TYR A 141 13.13 13.30 21.06
N MET A 142 12.28 13.70 22.02
CA MET A 142 12.45 13.39 23.44
C MET A 142 12.68 11.89 23.72
N PHE A 143 11.98 11.01 22.99
CA PHE A 143 12.06 9.55 23.13
C PHE A 143 12.58 8.84 21.86
N ALA A 144 13.26 9.57 20.98
CA ALA A 144 13.72 9.02 19.71
C ALA A 144 14.72 7.86 19.91
N GLY A 145 14.44 6.69 19.33
CA GLY A 145 15.33 5.54 19.38
C GLY A 145 15.31 4.75 20.71
N CYS A 146 14.31 4.97 21.58
CA CYS A 146 14.04 4.12 22.74
C CYS A 146 13.40 2.77 22.33
N LYS A 147 14.09 2.02 21.48
CA LYS A 147 13.56 0.89 20.68
C LYS A 147 13.02 -0.30 21.46
N ILE A 148 13.41 -0.48 22.72
CA ILE A 148 13.05 -1.67 23.50
C ILE A 148 12.00 -1.39 24.58
N LEU A 149 11.54 -0.14 24.72
CA LEU A 149 10.46 0.17 25.64
C LEU A 149 9.19 -0.58 25.17
N PRO A 150 8.58 -1.45 26.00
CA PRO A 150 7.37 -2.15 25.61
C PRO A 150 6.16 -1.22 25.58
N SER A 151 6.12 -0.26 26.51
CA SER A 151 5.13 0.80 26.61
C SER A 151 5.77 2.05 27.23
N LEU A 152 5.18 3.22 26.97
CA LEU A 152 5.50 4.48 27.61
C LEU A 152 4.19 5.19 27.92
N ASP A 153 3.95 5.47 29.20
CA ASP A 153 2.76 6.21 29.62
C ASP A 153 3.05 7.71 29.56
N VAL A 154 2.50 8.37 28.53
CA VAL A 154 2.51 9.82 28.34
C VAL A 154 1.11 10.43 28.52
N SER A 155 0.14 9.66 29.00
CA SER A 155 -1.27 10.06 29.05
C SER A 155 -1.54 11.27 29.96
N HIS A 156 -0.63 11.56 30.89
CA HIS A 156 -0.73 12.66 31.85
C HIS A 156 0.01 13.93 31.40
N PHE A 157 0.71 13.91 30.25
CA PHE A 157 1.44 15.07 29.77
C PHE A 157 0.45 16.19 29.41
N ASN A 158 0.67 17.38 29.97
CA ASN A 158 0.06 18.60 29.49
C ASN A 158 0.92 19.18 28.36
N THR A 159 0.42 19.16 27.13
CA THR A 159 1.14 19.62 25.95
C THR A 159 0.64 20.95 25.38
N ALA A 160 -0.26 21.65 26.09
CA ALA A 160 -0.93 22.85 25.58
C ALA A 160 0.03 24.02 25.23
N ASN A 161 1.24 24.03 25.79
CA ASN A 161 2.27 25.02 25.52
C ASN A 161 3.38 24.51 24.58
N VAL A 162 3.32 23.25 24.12
CA VAL A 162 4.35 22.65 23.28
C VAL A 162 4.21 23.16 21.85
N THR A 163 5.30 23.70 21.31
CA THR A 163 5.35 24.25 19.95
C THR A 163 6.12 23.34 18.97
N ASP A 164 7.01 22.47 19.48
CA ASP A 164 7.79 21.52 18.66
C ASP A 164 7.67 20.10 19.22
N MET A 165 7.09 19.20 18.42
CA MET A 165 6.99 17.76 18.68
C MET A 165 7.77 16.93 17.64
N GLY A 166 8.63 17.58 16.86
CA GLY A 166 9.37 16.98 15.77
C GLY A 166 10.18 15.77 16.25
N GLY A 167 9.94 14.61 15.67
CA GLY A 167 10.70 13.39 15.94
C GLY A 167 10.49 12.76 17.32
N MET A 168 9.51 13.22 18.13
CA MET A 168 9.35 12.82 19.53
C MET A 168 9.37 11.29 19.74
N PHE A 169 8.77 10.52 18.82
CA PHE A 169 8.66 9.06 18.89
C PHE A 169 9.34 8.32 17.72
N VAL A 170 10.40 8.90 17.13
CA VAL A 170 11.18 8.26 16.06
C VAL A 170 11.70 6.88 16.47
N ASN A 171 11.42 5.85 15.67
CA ASN A 171 11.79 4.45 15.89
C ASN A 171 11.44 3.96 17.30
N CYS A 172 10.31 4.41 17.84
CA CYS A 172 9.88 4.14 19.22
C CYS A 172 8.62 3.26 19.25
N LEU A 173 8.47 2.52 20.35
CA LEU A 173 7.32 1.78 20.91
C LEU A 173 6.43 0.89 20.01
N VAL A 174 5.92 -0.16 20.64
CA VAL A 174 4.83 -1.02 20.11
C VAL A 174 3.45 -0.52 20.58
N SER A 175 3.36 0.21 21.70
CA SER A 175 2.12 0.79 22.23
C SER A 175 2.36 2.20 22.74
N LEU A 176 1.58 3.16 22.23
CA LEU A 176 1.64 4.58 22.57
C LEU A 176 0.22 5.16 22.57
N ASP A 177 -0.15 5.83 23.66
CA ASP A 177 -1.42 6.57 23.79
C ASP A 177 -1.12 8.06 23.80
N VAL A 178 -1.59 8.78 22.78
CA VAL A 178 -1.45 10.23 22.62
C VAL A 178 -2.78 10.97 22.76
N SER A 179 -3.83 10.32 23.26
CA SER A 179 -5.20 10.87 23.33
C SER A 179 -5.33 12.13 24.20
N SER A 180 -4.37 12.37 25.09
CA SER A 180 -4.33 13.54 25.96
C SER A 180 -3.60 14.75 25.37
N PHE A 181 -3.01 14.62 24.19
CA PHE A 181 -2.17 15.66 23.62
C PHE A 181 -3.05 16.81 23.09
N ASP A 182 -2.90 17.99 23.69
CA ASP A 182 -3.31 19.26 23.09
C ASP A 182 -2.22 19.70 22.11
N THR A 183 -2.53 19.72 20.82
CA THR A 183 -1.58 20.06 19.74
C THR A 183 -1.84 21.45 19.13
N ALA A 184 -2.75 22.26 19.69
CA ALA A 184 -3.20 23.51 19.07
C ALA A 184 -2.09 24.56 18.86
N GLN A 185 -1.00 24.48 19.65
CA GLN A 185 0.17 25.38 19.53
C GLN A 185 1.34 24.75 18.75
N VAL A 186 1.22 23.48 18.31
CA VAL A 186 2.31 22.78 17.65
C VAL A 186 2.51 23.31 16.24
N THR A 187 3.75 23.70 15.93
CA THR A 187 4.14 24.25 14.63
C THR A 187 4.99 23.28 13.80
N ASN A 188 5.56 22.25 14.44
CA ASN A 188 6.43 21.25 13.83
C ASN A 188 6.06 19.83 14.31
N MET A 189 5.64 18.98 13.38
CA MET A 189 5.37 17.54 13.61
C MET A 189 6.25 16.65 12.70
N SER A 190 7.31 17.21 12.12
CA SER A 190 8.21 16.45 11.25
C SER A 190 8.78 15.23 11.98
N TYR A 191 8.85 14.08 11.30
CA TYR A 191 9.36 12.82 11.87
C TYR A 191 8.65 12.26 13.11
N MET A 192 7.55 12.86 13.61
CA MET A 192 7.00 12.56 14.95
C MET A 192 6.81 11.06 15.22
N PHE A 193 6.36 10.30 14.22
CA PHE A 193 6.14 8.84 14.29
C PHE A 193 6.98 8.06 13.26
N TYR A 194 8.10 8.62 12.79
CA TYR A 194 9.01 7.96 11.84
C TYR A 194 9.43 6.58 12.36
N GLY A 195 9.15 5.51 11.61
CA GLY A 195 9.51 4.13 11.95
C GLY A 195 8.87 3.64 13.24
N CYS A 196 7.79 4.28 13.71
CA CYS A 196 7.03 3.82 14.87
C CYS A 196 6.32 2.50 14.52
N HIS A 197 6.34 1.54 15.46
CA HIS A 197 5.76 0.21 15.29
C HIS A 197 4.42 0.06 16.03
N SER A 198 3.85 1.17 16.52
CA SER A 198 2.54 1.13 17.16
C SER A 198 1.45 0.83 16.14
N THR A 199 0.57 -0.12 16.43
CA THR A 199 -0.48 -0.55 15.50
C THR A 199 -1.83 0.17 15.74
N ASN A 200 -1.97 0.90 16.84
CA ASN A 200 -3.24 1.53 17.27
C ASN A 200 -3.06 3.02 17.61
N LEU A 201 -2.20 3.75 16.88
CA LEU A 201 -2.04 5.18 17.09
C LEU A 201 -3.29 5.94 16.61
N ASP A 202 -3.96 6.65 17.52
CA ASP A 202 -5.07 7.56 17.20
C ASP A 202 -4.57 9.02 17.19
N VAL A 203 -4.52 9.61 16.00
CA VAL A 203 -4.17 11.03 15.78
C VAL A 203 -5.37 11.87 15.33
N SER A 204 -6.58 11.30 15.31
CA SER A 204 -7.77 11.93 14.70
C SER A 204 -8.22 13.21 15.41
N HIS A 205 -7.77 13.42 16.65
CA HIS A 205 -8.08 14.57 17.51
C HIS A 205 -7.01 15.68 17.46
N PHE A 206 -5.91 15.48 16.74
CA PHE A 206 -4.85 16.50 16.66
C PHE A 206 -5.37 17.74 15.94
N ASP A 207 -5.26 18.90 16.60
CA ASP A 207 -5.36 20.20 15.96
C ASP A 207 -4.03 20.49 15.25
N THR A 208 -4.05 20.54 13.92
CA THR A 208 -2.88 20.77 13.08
C THR A 208 -2.87 22.14 12.40
N ALA A 209 -3.77 23.05 12.77
CA ALA A 209 -3.98 24.31 12.06
C ALA A 209 -2.76 25.25 12.06
N GLN A 210 -1.84 25.09 13.03
CA GLN A 210 -0.59 25.86 13.12
C GLN A 210 0.63 25.12 12.57
N VAL A 211 0.48 23.87 12.14
CA VAL A 211 1.61 23.02 11.72
C VAL A 211 2.13 23.48 10.37
N SER A 212 3.43 23.81 10.33
CA SER A 212 4.14 24.23 9.11
C SER A 212 4.90 23.09 8.41
N SER A 213 5.27 22.04 9.15
CA SER A 213 6.00 20.88 8.63
C SER A 213 5.46 19.56 9.16
N MET A 214 5.13 18.67 8.23
CA MET A 214 4.75 17.27 8.47
C MET A 214 5.68 16.29 7.75
N SER A 215 6.86 16.75 7.32
CA SER A 215 7.82 15.93 6.57
C SER A 215 8.15 14.66 7.35
N TYR A 216 8.06 13.50 6.69
CA TYR A 216 8.40 12.20 7.26
C TYR A 216 7.62 11.78 8.52
N MET A 217 6.49 12.44 8.85
CA MET A 217 5.74 12.22 10.09
C MET A 217 5.38 10.74 10.33
N PHE A 218 4.97 10.02 9.29
CA PHE A 218 4.60 8.60 9.32
C PHE A 218 5.49 7.73 8.42
N TYR A 219 6.73 8.15 8.15
CA TYR A 219 7.65 7.36 7.32
C TYR A 219 7.86 5.96 7.90
N ASN A 220 7.74 4.90 7.10
CA ASN A 220 7.78 3.49 7.49
C ASN A 220 6.87 3.16 8.69
N TYR A 221 5.67 3.76 8.74
CA TYR A 221 4.69 3.42 9.77
C TYR A 221 3.96 2.12 9.42
N HIS A 222 3.96 1.18 10.36
CA HIS A 222 3.45 -0.19 10.18
C HIS A 222 2.03 -0.35 10.74
N SER A 223 1.04 0.25 10.06
CA SER A 223 -0.38 0.07 10.40
C SER A 223 -1.24 -0.06 9.14
N THR A 224 -2.32 -0.83 9.25
CA THR A 224 -3.31 -0.99 8.18
C THR A 224 -4.31 0.16 8.10
N ASN A 225 -4.47 0.91 9.20
CA ASN A 225 -5.39 2.05 9.31
C ASN A 225 -4.68 3.25 9.95
N LEU A 226 -4.91 4.42 9.37
CA LEU A 226 -4.41 5.71 9.85
C LEU A 226 -5.42 6.79 9.46
N ASP A 227 -6.10 7.37 10.45
CA ASP A 227 -7.06 8.44 10.22
C ASP A 227 -6.39 9.82 10.35
N VAL A 228 -6.18 10.46 9.19
CA VAL A 228 -5.68 11.84 9.08
C VAL A 228 -6.73 12.79 8.49
N SER A 229 -7.99 12.35 8.42
CA SER A 229 -9.06 13.06 7.69
C SER A 229 -9.45 14.41 8.31
N ASN A 230 -9.04 14.66 9.56
CA ASN A 230 -9.26 15.91 10.29
C ASN A 230 -8.07 16.88 10.24
N PHE A 231 -6.94 16.49 9.64
CA PHE A 231 -5.76 17.36 9.59
C PHE A 231 -6.05 18.61 8.77
N ASP A 232 -5.95 19.78 9.38
CA ASP A 232 -5.82 21.06 8.68
C ASP A 232 -4.38 21.20 8.20
N THR A 233 -4.17 21.10 6.88
CA THR A 233 -2.85 21.24 6.26
C THR A 233 -2.62 22.60 5.61
N SER A 234 -3.52 23.57 5.81
CA SER A 234 -3.52 24.87 5.11
C SER A 234 -2.29 25.75 5.39
N GLN A 235 -1.52 25.45 6.45
CA GLN A 235 -0.25 26.11 6.77
C GLN A 235 0.99 25.28 6.43
N VAL A 236 0.81 24.01 6.04
CA VAL A 236 1.94 23.10 5.81
C VAL A 236 2.68 23.48 4.54
N THR A 237 4.00 23.65 4.65
CA THR A 237 4.89 23.93 3.52
C THR A 237 5.71 22.71 3.10
N ASN A 238 5.88 21.71 3.98
CA ASN A 238 6.66 20.51 3.69
C ASN A 238 5.91 19.22 4.09
N MET A 239 5.67 18.35 3.10
CA MET A 239 5.06 17.02 3.23
C MET A 239 5.96 15.91 2.66
N SER A 240 7.26 16.18 2.44
CA SER A 240 8.19 15.22 1.85
C SER A 240 8.20 13.92 2.66
N GLY A 241 7.99 12.79 1.99
CA GLY A 241 8.00 11.46 2.59
C GLY A 241 7.02 11.22 3.74
N MET A 242 5.95 12.02 3.88
CA MET A 242 5.03 11.94 5.03
C MET A 242 4.51 10.52 5.31
N PHE A 243 4.17 9.76 4.27
CA PHE A 243 3.68 8.38 4.35
C PHE A 243 4.61 7.38 3.63
N TYR A 244 5.86 7.77 3.35
CA TYR A 244 6.78 6.91 2.61
C TYR A 244 6.93 5.56 3.30
N GLY A 245 6.83 4.46 2.56
CA GLY A 245 7.05 3.11 3.06
C GLY A 245 6.00 2.59 4.04
N CYS A 246 4.82 3.23 4.13
CA CYS A 246 3.65 2.70 4.83
C CYS A 246 3.06 1.49 4.07
N HIS A 247 3.80 0.38 4.02
CA HIS A 247 3.48 -0.75 3.15
C HIS A 247 2.21 -1.50 3.54
N ASP A 248 1.75 -1.38 4.79
CA ASP A 248 0.55 -2.06 5.31
C ASP A 248 -0.75 -1.26 5.13
N LEU A 249 -0.65 0.04 4.81
CA LEU A 249 -1.78 0.94 4.73
C LEU A 249 -2.71 0.57 3.57
N LEU A 250 -3.97 0.22 3.87
CA LEU A 250 -4.94 -0.24 2.88
C LEU A 250 -5.72 0.90 2.22
N SER A 251 -5.98 1.95 3.01
CA SER A 251 -6.76 3.13 2.65
C SER A 251 -6.20 4.35 3.37
N LEU A 252 -6.27 5.51 2.73
CA LEU A 252 -5.84 6.78 3.31
C LEU A 252 -6.70 7.91 2.76
N ASP A 253 -7.43 8.60 3.64
CA ASP A 253 -8.23 9.77 3.26
C ASP A 253 -7.41 11.05 3.39
N VAL A 254 -6.89 11.54 2.26
CA VAL A 254 -6.24 12.85 2.14
C VAL A 254 -7.09 13.85 1.36
N SER A 255 -8.38 13.57 1.14
CA SER A 255 -9.24 14.34 0.23
C SER A 255 -9.51 15.77 0.70
N LYS A 256 -9.24 16.08 1.98
CA LYS A 256 -9.37 17.42 2.57
C LYS A 256 -8.04 18.15 2.72
N PHE A 257 -6.92 17.55 2.33
CA PHE A 257 -5.62 18.22 2.45
C PHE A 257 -5.61 19.44 1.53
N ASP A 258 -5.39 20.62 2.11
CA ASP A 258 -5.01 21.83 1.40
C ASP A 258 -3.49 21.83 1.23
N THR A 259 -3.01 21.62 0.00
CA THR A 259 -1.58 21.63 -0.33
C THR A 259 -1.13 22.93 -1.01
N SER A 260 -1.96 23.98 -1.01
CA SER A 260 -1.71 25.22 -1.75
C SER A 260 -0.48 26.02 -1.29
N LYS A 261 0.08 25.69 -0.12
CA LYS A 261 1.34 26.24 0.40
C LYS A 261 2.52 25.27 0.36
N VAL A 262 2.29 24.01 -0.01
CA VAL A 262 3.33 22.97 -0.01
C VAL A 262 4.34 23.25 -1.12
N THR A 263 5.62 23.23 -0.76
CA THR A 263 6.76 23.39 -1.67
C THR A 263 7.47 22.07 -1.94
N ASP A 264 7.43 21.13 -0.99
CA ASP A 264 8.01 19.78 -1.14
C ASP A 264 7.00 18.71 -0.73
N MET A 265 6.69 17.80 -1.66
CA MET A 265 5.91 16.58 -1.46
C MET A 265 6.57 15.38 -2.15
N SER A 266 7.89 15.45 -2.33
CA SER A 266 8.67 14.34 -2.88
C SER A 266 8.45 13.09 -2.03
N THR A 267 8.34 11.96 -2.73
CA THR A 267 8.17 10.62 -2.15
C THR A 267 7.03 10.47 -1.13
N MET A 268 6.06 11.40 -1.08
CA MET A 268 5.05 11.50 -0.01
C MET A 268 4.31 10.18 0.27
N PHE A 269 3.95 9.43 -0.77
CA PHE A 269 3.27 8.13 -0.68
C PHE A 269 4.14 6.97 -1.17
N ALA A 270 5.40 7.22 -1.52
CA ALA A 270 6.21 6.20 -2.18
C ALA A 270 6.39 4.97 -1.27
N GLY A 271 6.22 3.77 -1.81
CA GLY A 271 6.29 2.53 -1.04
C GLY A 271 5.04 2.19 -0.23
N CYS A 272 3.93 2.93 -0.36
CA CYS A 272 2.61 2.49 0.13
C CYS A 272 2.07 1.32 -0.70
N SER A 273 2.73 0.16 -0.64
CA SER A 273 2.53 -0.93 -1.60
C SER A 273 1.16 -1.62 -1.50
N SER A 274 0.45 -1.48 -0.37
CA SER A 274 -0.88 -2.06 -0.17
C SER A 274 -2.04 -1.08 -0.42
N LEU A 275 -1.75 0.22 -0.60
CA LEU A 275 -2.76 1.23 -0.83
C LEU A 275 -3.46 0.99 -2.17
N THR A 276 -4.79 0.92 -2.17
CA THR A 276 -5.57 0.53 -3.37
C THR A 276 -6.22 1.70 -4.09
N SER A 277 -6.62 2.74 -3.35
CA SER A 277 -7.24 3.95 -3.86
C SER A 277 -6.61 5.18 -3.22
N LEU A 278 -6.50 6.26 -4.00
CA LEU A 278 -6.05 7.55 -3.50
C LEU A 278 -6.79 8.69 -4.19
N ASN A 279 -7.42 9.55 -3.39
CA ASN A 279 -8.10 10.74 -3.89
C ASN A 279 -7.24 11.99 -3.66
N LEU A 280 -6.67 12.52 -4.73
CA LEU A 280 -5.86 13.73 -4.75
C LEU A 280 -6.61 14.93 -5.36
N SER A 281 -7.94 14.89 -5.46
CA SER A 281 -8.72 15.95 -6.11
C SER A 281 -8.54 17.35 -5.50
N SER A 282 -8.23 17.44 -4.19
CA SER A 282 -7.96 18.71 -3.50
C SER A 282 -6.53 19.23 -3.68
N PHE A 283 -5.60 18.40 -4.17
CA PHE A 283 -4.19 18.75 -4.20
C PHE A 283 -3.96 19.90 -5.21
N ASN A 284 -3.22 20.89 -4.73
CA ASN A 284 -2.73 22.03 -5.48
C ASN A 284 -1.20 22.02 -5.46
N THR A 285 -0.57 21.80 -6.61
CA THR A 285 0.89 21.72 -6.73
C THR A 285 1.51 22.99 -7.32
N SER A 286 0.77 24.09 -7.41
CA SER A 286 1.23 25.34 -8.05
C SER A 286 2.46 25.97 -7.39
N LYS A 287 2.73 25.68 -6.12
CA LYS A 287 3.94 26.10 -5.39
C LYS A 287 4.96 25.00 -5.16
N VAL A 288 4.65 23.77 -5.58
CA VAL A 288 5.53 22.63 -5.36
C VAL A 288 6.74 22.77 -6.25
N THR A 289 7.93 22.79 -5.65
CA THR A 289 9.21 22.78 -6.37
C THR A 289 9.77 21.37 -6.49
N ASN A 290 9.33 20.43 -5.66
CA ASN A 290 9.77 19.04 -5.64
C ASN A 290 8.60 18.08 -5.39
N ILE A 291 8.23 17.29 -6.42
CA ILE A 291 7.17 16.27 -6.38
C ILE A 291 7.71 14.88 -6.75
N ASN A 292 9.04 14.75 -6.85
CA ASN A 292 9.66 13.57 -7.42
C ASN A 292 9.28 12.29 -6.66
N TYR A 293 8.98 11.23 -7.42
CA TYR A 293 8.66 9.90 -6.93
C TYR A 293 7.44 9.82 -5.99
N MET A 294 6.53 10.81 -6.01
CA MET A 294 5.43 10.93 -5.05
C MET A 294 4.64 9.63 -4.81
N LEU A 295 4.29 8.87 -5.86
CA LEU A 295 3.57 7.60 -5.74
C LEU A 295 4.43 6.37 -6.05
N ASN A 296 5.75 6.51 -6.23
CA ASN A 296 6.63 5.40 -6.64
C ASN A 296 6.46 4.15 -5.75
N GLN A 297 6.44 2.95 -6.32
CA GLN A 297 6.19 1.68 -5.57
C GLN A 297 4.83 1.56 -4.84
N CYS A 298 3.82 2.37 -5.13
CA CYS A 298 2.42 2.11 -4.73
C CYS A 298 1.81 0.96 -5.57
N ARG A 299 2.32 -0.26 -5.40
CA ARG A 299 2.11 -1.41 -6.32
C ARG A 299 0.68 -1.91 -6.42
N LYS A 300 -0.19 -1.66 -5.43
CA LYS A 300 -1.62 -2.03 -5.46
C LYS A 300 -2.56 -0.85 -5.79
N LEU A 301 -2.01 0.35 -6.02
CA LEU A 301 -2.81 1.55 -6.31
C LEU A 301 -3.45 1.41 -7.67
N SER A 302 -4.75 1.16 -7.69
CA SER A 302 -5.54 0.84 -8.89
C SER A 302 -6.67 1.83 -9.15
N HIS A 303 -6.90 2.76 -8.22
CA HIS A 303 -7.89 3.82 -8.33
C HIS A 303 -7.27 5.15 -7.89
N LEU A 304 -7.22 6.13 -8.80
CA LEU A 304 -6.56 7.40 -8.58
C LEU A 304 -7.46 8.55 -9.05
N VAL A 305 -7.77 9.48 -8.16
CA VAL A 305 -8.53 10.69 -8.49
C VAL A 305 -7.57 11.89 -8.52
N LEU A 306 -7.53 12.61 -9.64
CA LEU A 306 -6.66 13.77 -9.84
C LEU A 306 -7.48 15.04 -10.02
N GLY A 307 -7.04 16.13 -9.39
CA GLY A 307 -7.69 17.43 -9.43
C GLY A 307 -7.13 18.41 -10.48
N PRO A 308 -7.77 19.58 -10.64
CA PRO A 308 -7.43 20.57 -11.68
C PRO A 308 -6.11 21.28 -11.42
N ASN A 309 -5.60 21.24 -10.18
CA ASN A 309 -4.41 21.98 -9.75
C ASN A 309 -3.19 21.07 -9.55
N ILE A 310 -3.29 19.79 -9.92
CA ILE A 310 -2.14 18.88 -9.93
C ILE A 310 -1.29 19.10 -11.17
N GLN A 311 0.02 19.16 -10.96
CA GLN A 311 1.02 19.17 -12.01
C GLN A 311 2.19 18.28 -11.61
N PHE A 312 2.49 17.27 -12.43
CA PHE A 312 3.68 16.46 -12.27
C PHE A 312 4.84 17.14 -12.99
N MET A 313 5.65 17.91 -12.24
CA MET A 313 6.85 18.55 -12.78
C MET A 313 8.08 17.64 -12.64
N GLY A 314 9.08 17.84 -13.50
CA GLY A 314 10.46 17.44 -13.21
C GLY A 314 10.86 15.99 -13.47
N VAL A 315 10.05 15.18 -14.15
CA VAL A 315 10.41 13.78 -14.46
C VAL A 315 11.00 13.65 -15.87
N TYR A 316 12.29 13.30 -15.95
CA TYR A 316 12.95 12.85 -17.18
C TYR A 316 13.55 11.45 -16.96
N GLY A 317 13.10 10.44 -17.70
CA GLY A 317 13.63 9.07 -17.63
C GLY A 317 12.65 8.04 -17.03
N SER A 318 13.16 6.91 -16.54
CA SER A 318 12.40 5.75 -16.00
C SER A 318 11.69 5.98 -14.66
N ASP A 319 11.82 7.19 -14.11
CA ASP A 319 11.66 7.48 -12.69
C ASP A 319 10.41 8.33 -12.46
N THR A 320 9.25 7.69 -12.52
CA THR A 320 7.96 8.36 -12.64
C THR A 320 7.30 8.68 -11.29
N ASN A 321 6.53 9.77 -11.25
CA ASN A 321 5.72 10.17 -10.09
C ASN A 321 4.49 9.28 -9.89
N LEU A 322 4.08 8.57 -10.93
CA LEU A 322 2.93 7.66 -10.99
C LEU A 322 3.41 6.21 -11.09
N VAL A 323 2.55 5.25 -10.79
CA VAL A 323 2.87 3.82 -10.86
C VAL A 323 2.14 3.19 -12.03
N ALA A 324 2.84 2.33 -12.78
CA ALA A 324 2.25 1.50 -13.81
C ALA A 324 1.43 0.36 -13.19
N ALA A 325 0.37 -0.08 -13.86
CA ALA A 325 -0.33 -1.29 -13.46
C ALA A 325 0.62 -2.51 -13.57
N PRO A 326 0.58 -3.47 -12.62
CA PRO A 326 1.26 -4.75 -12.81
C PRO A 326 0.62 -5.48 -13.99
N ASN A 327 1.44 -5.86 -14.97
CA ASN A 327 1.00 -6.68 -16.11
C ASN A 327 1.29 -8.18 -15.86
N ASP A 328 0.85 -9.04 -16.78
CA ASP A 328 1.05 -10.49 -16.71
C ASP A 328 2.53 -10.92 -16.72
N SER A 329 3.41 -10.11 -17.29
CA SER A 329 4.86 -10.35 -17.31
C SER A 329 5.58 -10.01 -16.00
N GLN A 330 5.01 -9.12 -15.17
CA GLN A 330 5.60 -8.65 -13.90
C GLN A 330 5.20 -9.52 -12.69
N GLY A 331 4.30 -10.51 -12.88
CA GLY A 331 3.82 -11.38 -11.82
C GLY A 331 2.81 -10.66 -10.91
N PHE A 332 1.53 -10.99 -11.06
CA PHE A 332 0.47 -10.42 -10.21
C PHE A 332 0.67 -10.81 -8.74
N PRO A 333 0.65 -9.86 -7.79
CA PRO A 333 0.45 -10.19 -6.39
C PRO A 333 -1.01 -10.60 -6.21
N GLU A 334 -1.22 -11.89 -5.95
CA GLU A 334 -2.49 -12.56 -5.63
C GLU A 334 -3.40 -12.93 -6.81
N ALA A 335 -3.65 -14.24 -6.95
CA ALA A 335 -4.49 -14.86 -7.98
C ALA A 335 -5.99 -14.52 -7.85
N ASP A 336 -6.38 -13.85 -6.75
CA ASP A 336 -7.76 -13.62 -6.32
C ASP A 336 -8.23 -12.16 -6.51
N SER A 337 -7.39 -11.27 -7.07
CA SER A 337 -7.83 -9.91 -7.41
C SER A 337 -8.79 -9.93 -8.61
N PRO A 338 -10.01 -9.37 -8.50
CA PRO A 338 -10.95 -9.30 -9.61
C PRO A 338 -10.52 -8.32 -10.72
N GLN A 339 -9.50 -7.49 -10.48
CA GLN A 339 -8.98 -6.47 -11.40
C GLN A 339 -7.57 -6.85 -11.84
N ILE A 340 -7.48 -7.57 -12.96
CA ILE A 340 -6.20 -7.83 -13.61
C ILE A 340 -6.07 -6.81 -14.72
N SER A 341 -4.91 -6.17 -14.86
CA SER A 341 -4.56 -5.44 -16.07
C SER A 341 -3.64 -6.32 -16.91
N ARG A 342 -3.82 -6.29 -18.25
CA ARG A 342 -2.89 -6.93 -19.19
C ARG A 342 -1.86 -5.94 -19.75
N SER A 343 -1.95 -4.67 -19.36
CA SER A 343 -1.04 -3.63 -19.77
C SER A 343 -0.54 -2.88 -18.54
N GLU A 344 0.40 -1.97 -18.75
CA GLU A 344 0.92 -1.07 -17.72
C GLU A 344 0.16 0.27 -17.70
N ASN A 345 -1.07 0.32 -18.26
CA ASN A 345 -1.80 1.55 -18.57
C ASN A 345 -2.93 1.90 -17.59
N TRP A 346 -3.23 3.19 -17.52
CA TRP A 346 -4.35 3.80 -16.81
C TRP A 346 -5.50 4.16 -17.76
N GLN A 347 -6.72 3.86 -17.37
CA GLN A 347 -7.94 4.18 -18.09
C GLN A 347 -8.74 5.23 -17.32
N GLU A 348 -9.06 6.35 -17.97
CA GLU A 348 -9.97 7.37 -17.42
C GLU A 348 -11.42 6.87 -17.47
N ILE A 349 -12.21 7.16 -16.43
CA ILE A 349 -13.63 6.76 -16.31
C ILE A 349 -14.53 7.95 -15.97
N LYS A 350 -15.81 7.89 -16.36
CA LYS A 350 -16.80 8.95 -16.09
C LYS A 350 -17.21 8.98 -14.62
N ASN A 351 -17.33 7.82 -14.00
CA ASN A 351 -17.71 7.66 -12.60
C ASN A 351 -17.30 6.27 -12.10
N ASP A 352 -17.40 6.03 -10.79
CA ASP A 352 -17.10 4.73 -10.19
C ASP A 352 -18.21 3.68 -10.38
N SER A 353 -19.16 3.91 -11.31
CA SER A 353 -20.09 2.84 -11.71
C SER A 353 -19.33 1.68 -12.34
N ASP A 354 -20.00 0.52 -12.45
CA ASP A 354 -19.44 -0.74 -12.93
C ASP A 354 -18.37 -0.51 -14.01
N ILE A 355 -17.10 -0.60 -13.60
CA ILE A 355 -15.96 -0.45 -14.50
C ILE A 355 -15.96 -1.52 -15.59
N SER A 356 -16.88 -2.50 -15.49
CA SER A 356 -17.20 -3.46 -16.54
C SER A 356 -17.95 -2.91 -17.75
N ASP A 357 -18.65 -1.79 -17.57
CA ASP A 357 -19.35 -1.11 -18.63
C ASP A 357 -18.40 -0.23 -19.44
N ARG A 358 -18.13 -0.64 -20.69
CA ARG A 358 -17.32 0.15 -21.63
C ARG A 358 -17.88 1.54 -21.90
N SER A 359 -19.17 1.80 -21.64
CA SER A 359 -19.77 3.13 -21.77
C SER A 359 -19.24 4.12 -20.73
N ASN A 360 -18.65 3.62 -19.63
CA ASN A 360 -18.04 4.39 -18.56
C ASN A 360 -16.59 4.83 -18.88
N LEU A 361 -15.94 4.21 -19.86
CA LEU A 361 -14.56 4.51 -20.24
C LEU A 361 -14.47 5.82 -21.04
N ILE A 362 -13.44 6.63 -20.78
CA ILE A 362 -13.15 7.88 -21.49
C ILE A 362 -11.82 7.73 -22.23
N GLY A 363 -11.86 7.88 -23.56
CA GLY A 363 -10.66 7.81 -24.40
C GLY A 363 -9.95 6.46 -24.36
N SER A 364 -8.72 6.44 -24.86
CA SER A 364 -7.85 5.26 -24.83
C SER A 364 -7.09 5.18 -23.49
N PRO A 365 -6.70 3.97 -23.03
CA PRO A 365 -5.77 3.82 -21.93
C PRO A 365 -4.45 4.56 -22.20
N MET A 366 -3.87 5.14 -21.15
CA MET A 366 -2.64 5.92 -21.18
C MET A 366 -1.54 5.21 -20.40
N THR A 367 -0.34 5.16 -20.96
CA THR A 367 0.88 4.83 -20.22
C THR A 367 1.12 5.85 -19.10
N VAL A 368 1.98 5.50 -18.14
CA VAL A 368 2.43 6.45 -17.11
C VAL A 368 3.05 7.71 -17.74
N ASP A 369 3.79 7.58 -18.83
CA ASP A 369 4.40 8.70 -19.54
C ASP A 369 3.37 9.64 -20.17
N GLU A 370 2.33 9.08 -20.80
CA GLU A 370 1.24 9.85 -21.40
C GLU A 370 0.43 10.58 -20.33
N LEU A 371 0.09 9.89 -19.22
CA LEU A 371 -0.63 10.50 -18.11
C LEU A 371 0.23 11.57 -17.41
N THR A 372 1.53 11.33 -17.24
CA THR A 372 2.45 12.34 -16.70
C THR A 372 2.50 13.57 -17.59
N LYS A 373 2.65 13.40 -18.92
CA LYS A 373 2.65 14.51 -19.89
C LYS A 373 1.34 15.29 -19.88
N ARG A 374 0.19 14.61 -19.77
CA ARG A 374 -1.13 15.24 -19.63
C ARG A 374 -1.18 16.21 -18.45
N TYR A 375 -0.51 15.90 -17.34
CA TYR A 375 -0.44 16.75 -16.16
C TYR A 375 0.86 17.58 -16.05
N ALA A 376 1.74 17.58 -17.07
CA ALA A 376 3.03 18.31 -17.04
C ALA A 376 2.96 19.76 -17.60
N GLY A 377 1.77 20.36 -17.68
CA GLY A 377 1.58 21.72 -18.21
C GLY A 377 0.34 21.91 -19.08
N GLN A 378 -0.41 20.84 -19.38
CA GLN A 378 -1.69 20.86 -20.08
C GLN A 378 -2.79 20.17 -19.25
N ASN A 379 -2.85 20.48 -17.94
CA ASN A 379 -3.84 19.86 -17.06
C ASN A 379 -5.24 20.00 -17.70
N PRO A 380 -5.98 18.90 -17.87
CA PRO A 380 -7.27 18.89 -18.57
C PRO A 380 -8.35 19.76 -17.89
N GLY A 381 -8.12 20.17 -16.64
CA GLY A 381 -9.07 20.92 -15.81
C GLY A 381 -10.20 20.04 -15.29
N GLY A 382 -10.80 20.40 -14.17
CA GLY A 382 -11.77 19.55 -13.48
C GLY A 382 -11.13 18.37 -12.71
N ILE A 383 -11.99 17.45 -12.25
CA ILE A 383 -11.60 16.26 -11.49
C ILE A 383 -11.73 15.05 -12.42
N HIS A 384 -10.70 14.22 -12.47
CA HIS A 384 -10.65 13.02 -13.30
C HIS A 384 -10.32 11.79 -12.46
N THR A 385 -11.03 10.68 -12.72
CA THR A 385 -10.79 9.39 -12.08
C THR A 385 -10.13 8.43 -13.06
N TYR A 386 -9.05 7.80 -12.61
CA TYR A 386 -8.30 6.80 -13.36
C TYR A 386 -8.32 5.49 -12.61
N VAL A 387 -8.58 4.41 -13.35
CA VAL A 387 -8.37 3.04 -12.87
C VAL A 387 -7.31 2.36 -13.73
N TRP A 388 -6.67 1.31 -13.25
CA TRP A 388 -5.89 0.46 -14.17
C TRP A 388 -6.77 -0.04 -15.30
N GLU A 389 -6.21 -0.20 -16.50
CA GLU A 389 -6.96 -0.68 -17.66
C GLU A 389 -7.75 -1.94 -17.28
N PRO A 390 -9.09 -1.89 -17.26
CA PRO A 390 -9.89 -3.00 -16.78
C PRO A 390 -9.83 -4.12 -17.82
N TYR A 391 -9.16 -5.22 -17.49
CA TYR A 391 -9.21 -6.43 -18.29
C TYR A 391 -10.22 -7.42 -17.71
N TYR A 392 -11.28 -7.69 -18.46
CA TYR A 392 -12.20 -8.76 -18.10
C TYR A 392 -11.52 -10.11 -18.28
N ARG A 393 -11.19 -10.78 -17.17
CA ARG A 393 -11.10 -12.25 -17.15
C ARG A 393 -12.48 -12.85 -17.40
N GLY A 394 -13.01 -12.67 -18.60
CA GLY A 394 -14.12 -13.46 -19.06
C GLY A 394 -13.62 -14.86 -19.36
N LEU A 395 -13.52 -15.74 -18.36
CA LEU A 395 -13.81 -17.14 -18.63
C LEU A 395 -15.27 -17.19 -19.10
N ARG A 396 -15.45 -17.11 -20.42
CA ARG A 396 -16.76 -17.25 -21.04
C ARG A 396 -17.08 -18.73 -21.10
N PHE A 397 -17.78 -19.23 -20.08
CA PHE A 397 -18.40 -20.54 -20.21
C PHE A 397 -19.63 -20.38 -21.10
N VAL A 398 -19.60 -20.99 -22.28
CA VAL A 398 -20.86 -21.30 -22.97
C VAL A 398 -21.46 -22.50 -22.24
N THR A 399 -22.44 -22.24 -21.38
CA THR A 399 -23.20 -23.33 -20.78
C THR A 399 -24.15 -23.86 -21.84
N VAL A 400 -23.79 -24.98 -22.47
CA VAL A 400 -24.75 -25.72 -23.30
C VAL A 400 -25.79 -26.30 -22.33
N PRO A 401 -27.09 -26.00 -22.49
CA PRO A 401 -28.11 -26.45 -21.54
C PRO A 401 -28.04 -27.97 -21.36
N GLN A 402 -28.32 -28.44 -20.13
CA GLN A 402 -28.50 -29.86 -19.79
C GLN A 402 -29.56 -30.56 -20.68
N GLN A 403 -30.35 -29.77 -21.41
CA GLN A 403 -31.35 -30.15 -22.39
C GLN A 403 -30.81 -30.23 -23.83
N LEU A 404 -29.53 -30.57 -24.03
CA LEU A 404 -29.20 -31.45 -25.18
C LEU A 404 -29.94 -32.76 -24.95
N GLN A 405 -31.25 -32.75 -25.18
CA GLN A 405 -32.04 -33.96 -25.20
C GLN A 405 -31.60 -34.69 -26.47
N PHE A 406 -30.71 -35.66 -26.32
CA PHE A 406 -30.71 -36.83 -27.19
C PHE A 406 -32.11 -37.44 -27.04
N GLN A 407 -33.10 -36.90 -27.76
CA GLN A 407 -34.49 -37.30 -27.59
C GLN A 407 -34.57 -38.80 -27.85
N ASN A 408 -34.99 -39.51 -26.80
CA ASN A 408 -35.41 -40.90 -26.72
C ASN A 408 -35.35 -41.70 -28.02
N TRP A 409 -34.45 -42.68 -28.09
CA TRP A 409 -34.48 -43.67 -29.16
C TRP A 409 -35.19 -44.94 -28.72
N SER A 410 -36.32 -45.18 -29.39
CA SER A 410 -36.97 -46.47 -29.51
C SER A 410 -36.21 -47.30 -30.54
N ILE A 411 -35.18 -48.05 -30.12
CA ILE A 411 -34.71 -49.17 -30.95
C ILE A 411 -35.73 -50.29 -30.77
N TYR A 412 -36.37 -50.71 -31.87
CA TYR A 412 -37.18 -51.93 -31.90
C TYR A 412 -36.33 -53.09 -31.34
N LYS A 413 -36.80 -53.66 -30.22
CA LYS A 413 -36.19 -54.67 -29.32
C LYS A 413 -35.27 -54.13 -28.20
N ALA A 414 -35.94 -53.73 -27.12
CA ALA A 414 -35.59 -53.88 -25.71
C ALA A 414 -34.20 -53.37 -25.22
N GLY A 415 -34.17 -52.13 -24.74
CA GLY A 415 -33.22 -51.67 -23.71
C GLY A 415 -32.66 -50.25 -23.93
N LYS A 416 -32.79 -49.38 -22.93
CA LYS A 416 -32.08 -48.09 -22.86
C LYS A 416 -30.57 -48.35 -22.80
N VAL A 417 -29.76 -47.70 -23.64
CA VAL A 417 -28.30 -47.72 -23.51
C VAL A 417 -27.89 -46.51 -22.65
N PRO A 418 -27.45 -46.68 -21.39
CA PRO A 418 -27.04 -45.57 -20.55
C PRO A 418 -25.70 -44.98 -21.03
N LEU A 419 -25.61 -43.65 -21.08
CA LEU A 419 -24.34 -42.93 -21.17
C LEU A 419 -23.53 -43.21 -19.90
N GLN A 420 -22.29 -43.73 -20.03
CA GLN A 420 -21.46 -44.04 -18.85
C GLN A 420 -20.85 -42.79 -18.19
N LYS A 421 -20.75 -41.65 -18.90
CA LYS A 421 -20.30 -40.34 -18.37
C LYS A 421 -20.92 -39.19 -19.18
N PRO A 422 -21.10 -37.98 -18.60
CA PRO A 422 -21.43 -36.79 -19.37
C PRO A 422 -20.31 -36.47 -20.38
N LEU A 423 -20.68 -36.02 -21.59
CA LEU A 423 -19.74 -35.44 -22.53
C LEU A 423 -19.22 -34.12 -21.96
N SER A 424 -17.91 -33.97 -21.89
CA SER A 424 -17.23 -32.72 -21.52
C SER A 424 -16.68 -32.08 -22.79
N PHE A 425 -16.90 -30.78 -22.94
CA PHE A 425 -16.41 -29.98 -24.07
C PHE A 425 -15.40 -28.97 -23.53
N THR A 426 -14.30 -28.76 -24.26
CA THR A 426 -13.36 -27.67 -23.99
C THR A 426 -13.65 -26.55 -24.99
N ILE A 427 -13.70 -25.31 -24.49
CA ILE A 427 -14.00 -24.10 -25.25
C ILE A 427 -12.74 -23.24 -25.22
N GLU A 428 -12.16 -22.91 -26.37
CA GLU A 428 -10.94 -22.09 -26.49
C GLU A 428 -11.29 -20.70 -27.07
N ASP A 429 -10.86 -19.62 -26.41
CA ASP A 429 -11.13 -18.24 -26.84
C ASP A 429 -9.97 -17.69 -27.69
N THR A 430 -10.20 -17.49 -28.99
CA THR A 430 -9.18 -17.08 -29.97
C THR A 430 -9.37 -15.64 -30.48
N ARG A 431 -10.17 -14.80 -29.79
CA ARG A 431 -10.59 -13.46 -30.26
C ARG A 431 -9.49 -12.40 -30.26
N THR A 432 -9.44 -11.59 -31.33
CA THR A 432 -8.77 -10.27 -31.40
C THR A 432 -9.65 -9.14 -30.86
N ASP A 433 -9.12 -7.92 -30.70
CA ASP A 433 -9.91 -6.79 -30.18
C ASP A 433 -10.99 -6.28 -31.14
N ALA A 434 -10.82 -6.49 -32.44
CA ALA A 434 -11.84 -6.19 -33.45
C ALA A 434 -13.05 -7.14 -33.37
N ASP A 435 -12.80 -8.43 -33.13
CA ASP A 435 -13.85 -9.47 -33.00
C ASP A 435 -14.81 -9.19 -31.83
N ARG A 436 -14.34 -8.45 -30.82
CA ARG A 436 -15.16 -8.11 -29.64
C ARG A 436 -16.20 -7.03 -29.92
N ALA A 437 -16.12 -6.31 -31.04
CA ALA A 437 -17.00 -5.19 -31.38
C ALA A 437 -18.31 -5.61 -32.06
N THR A 438 -18.35 -6.74 -32.76
CA THR A 438 -19.48 -7.13 -33.65
C THR A 438 -20.54 -8.01 -33.00
N LYS A 439 -20.28 -8.58 -31.82
CA LYS A 439 -21.20 -9.45 -31.03
C LYS A 439 -21.77 -10.67 -31.78
N GLN A 440 -21.22 -11.08 -32.93
CA GLN A 440 -21.66 -12.31 -33.64
C GLN A 440 -21.14 -13.57 -32.97
N ILE A 441 -21.80 -14.74 -33.11
CA ILE A 441 -21.30 -16.05 -32.68
C ILE A 441 -21.45 -17.09 -33.79
N ASN A 442 -20.38 -17.81 -34.12
CA ASN A 442 -20.38 -19.01 -34.96
C ASN A 442 -19.81 -20.21 -34.18
N LEU A 443 -20.61 -21.27 -34.03
CA LEU A 443 -20.19 -22.51 -33.36
C LEU A 443 -19.98 -23.58 -34.42
N GLN A 444 -18.91 -24.36 -34.29
CA GLN A 444 -18.54 -25.47 -35.15
C GLN A 444 -18.35 -26.74 -34.32
N ALA A 445 -18.83 -27.87 -34.84
CA ALA A 445 -18.62 -29.17 -34.24
C ALA A 445 -17.75 -30.04 -35.15
N GLN A 446 -16.82 -30.77 -34.54
CA GLN A 446 -16.05 -31.83 -35.17
C GLN A 446 -16.12 -33.08 -34.29
N ALA A 447 -16.41 -34.22 -34.90
CA ALA A 447 -16.47 -35.49 -34.19
C ALA A 447 -15.20 -36.30 -34.39
N ASP A 448 -14.64 -36.81 -33.29
CA ASP A 448 -13.47 -37.69 -33.36
C ASP A 448 -13.83 -39.08 -33.94
N PRO A 449 -12.85 -39.79 -34.51
CA PRO A 449 -13.01 -41.20 -34.89
C PRO A 449 -13.41 -42.06 -33.69
N TRP A 450 -14.27 -43.06 -33.90
CA TRP A 450 -14.71 -43.96 -32.83
C TRP A 450 -14.33 -45.43 -33.10
N ARG A 451 -14.19 -46.18 -32.01
CA ARG A 451 -13.77 -47.59 -32.03
C ARG A 451 -14.92 -48.51 -31.61
N LYS A 452 -15.14 -49.59 -32.35
CA LYS A 452 -16.08 -50.65 -31.95
C LYS A 452 -15.47 -51.43 -30.77
N LYS A 453 -16.27 -51.71 -29.74
CA LYS A 453 -15.79 -52.39 -28.52
C LYS A 453 -15.61 -53.91 -28.69
N ALA A 454 -16.19 -54.52 -29.72
CA ALA A 454 -16.16 -55.97 -29.92
C ALA A 454 -14.84 -56.48 -30.51
N ASP A 455 -14.08 -55.63 -31.21
CA ASP A 455 -12.86 -56.00 -31.95
C ASP A 455 -11.74 -54.95 -31.87
N ASN A 456 -11.98 -53.82 -31.19
CA ASN A 456 -11.04 -52.70 -31.03
C ASN A 456 -10.56 -52.07 -32.36
N GLN A 457 -11.23 -52.37 -33.48
CA GLN A 457 -10.96 -51.78 -34.78
C GLN A 457 -11.69 -50.43 -34.94
N LEU A 458 -11.06 -49.51 -35.69
CA LEU A 458 -11.65 -48.22 -36.07
C LEU A 458 -12.86 -48.48 -36.99
N ALA A 459 -14.05 -48.05 -36.57
CA ALA A 459 -15.28 -48.40 -37.26
C ALA A 459 -15.61 -47.44 -38.42
N SER A 460 -15.15 -46.19 -38.34
CA SER A 460 -15.12 -45.17 -39.40
C SER A 460 -14.28 -43.98 -38.90
N THR A 461 -13.81 -43.13 -39.81
CA THR A 461 -13.00 -41.96 -39.44
C THR A 461 -13.79 -40.83 -38.77
N ASN A 462 -15.13 -40.78 -38.85
CA ASN A 462 -15.97 -39.73 -38.22
C ASN A 462 -17.35 -40.26 -37.78
N TRP A 463 -17.98 -39.59 -36.80
CA TRP A 463 -19.42 -39.73 -36.52
C TRP A 463 -20.26 -39.01 -37.59
N PRO A 464 -21.49 -39.48 -37.88
CA PRO A 464 -22.47 -38.67 -38.59
C PRO A 464 -23.03 -37.59 -37.66
N ILE A 465 -22.67 -36.32 -37.91
CA ILE A 465 -23.42 -35.18 -37.36
C ILE A 465 -24.56 -34.91 -38.36
N LEU A 466 -25.82 -34.93 -37.93
CA LEU A 466 -26.94 -34.62 -38.84
C LEU A 466 -27.25 -33.12 -38.81
N THR A 467 -27.51 -32.51 -39.97
CA THR A 467 -28.14 -31.18 -40.01
C THR A 467 -29.62 -31.26 -39.61
N LYS A 468 -30.26 -30.10 -39.40
CA LYS A 468 -31.72 -29.96 -39.15
C LYS A 468 -32.63 -30.72 -40.13
N ASN A 469 -32.10 -31.11 -41.30
CA ASN A 469 -32.82 -31.82 -42.37
C ASN A 469 -32.39 -33.31 -42.50
N ASN A 470 -31.77 -33.90 -41.48
CA ASN A 470 -31.29 -35.29 -41.46
C ASN A 470 -30.26 -35.65 -42.56
N GLN A 471 -29.51 -34.66 -43.06
CA GLN A 471 -28.37 -34.93 -43.94
C GLN A 471 -27.10 -35.18 -43.11
N ALA A 472 -26.41 -36.29 -43.39
CA ALA A 472 -25.20 -36.67 -42.68
C ALA A 472 -24.00 -35.82 -43.11
N LEU A 473 -23.44 -35.07 -42.16
CA LEU A 473 -22.16 -34.39 -42.25
C LEU A 473 -21.06 -35.38 -41.88
N ASN A 474 -20.67 -36.22 -42.84
CA ASN A 474 -19.54 -37.15 -42.69
C ASN A 474 -18.27 -36.55 -43.30
N THR A 475 -17.73 -35.50 -42.70
CA THR A 475 -16.46 -34.91 -43.16
C THR A 475 -15.57 -34.71 -41.94
N GLY A 476 -14.30 -35.14 -42.01
CA GLY A 476 -13.35 -35.00 -40.89
C GLY A 476 -12.90 -33.57 -40.65
N THR A 477 -13.75 -32.60 -40.95
CA THR A 477 -13.55 -31.16 -40.92
C THR A 477 -14.68 -30.52 -40.12
N ALA A 478 -14.37 -29.50 -39.31
CA ALA A 478 -15.34 -28.80 -38.47
C ALA A 478 -16.48 -28.19 -39.30
N GLN A 479 -17.73 -28.34 -38.81
CA GLN A 479 -18.95 -27.89 -39.49
C GLN A 479 -19.70 -26.88 -38.62
N THR A 480 -20.18 -25.77 -39.21
CA THR A 480 -20.96 -24.76 -38.48
C THR A 480 -22.34 -25.28 -38.09
N ILE A 481 -22.63 -25.20 -36.79
CA ILE A 481 -23.87 -25.67 -36.14
C ILE A 481 -24.70 -24.52 -35.56
N TYR A 482 -24.14 -23.32 -35.46
CA TYR A 482 -24.87 -22.10 -35.09
C TYR A 482 -24.19 -20.87 -35.69
N GLN A 483 -24.96 -19.92 -36.22
CA GLN A 483 -24.49 -18.61 -36.67
C GLN A 483 -25.56 -17.55 -36.34
N GLY A 484 -25.26 -16.58 -35.48
CA GLY A 484 -26.23 -15.57 -35.05
C GLY A 484 -25.67 -14.50 -34.11
N LEU A 485 -26.49 -13.51 -33.74
CA LEU A 485 -26.12 -12.51 -32.73
C LEU A 485 -26.09 -13.14 -31.33
N ALA A 486 -25.11 -12.77 -30.51
CA ALA A 486 -25.00 -13.25 -29.14
C ALA A 486 -26.29 -12.96 -28.34
N PRO A 487 -26.90 -13.97 -27.69
CA PRO A 487 -27.93 -13.74 -26.67
C PRO A 487 -27.38 -12.81 -25.57
N VAL A 488 -28.27 -12.05 -24.92
CA VAL A 488 -27.90 -11.13 -23.83
C VAL A 488 -27.11 -11.88 -22.76
N LEU A 489 -25.87 -11.44 -22.52
CA LEU A 489 -24.99 -11.98 -21.49
C LEU A 489 -25.63 -11.77 -20.12
N LYS A 490 -25.70 -12.83 -19.31
CA LYS A 490 -26.07 -12.73 -17.90
C LYS A 490 -24.82 -12.94 -17.06
N TYR A 491 -24.50 -11.93 -16.24
CA TYR A 491 -23.42 -11.98 -15.27
C TYR A 491 -23.87 -12.75 -14.03
N ASP A 492 -23.08 -13.73 -13.58
CA ASP A 492 -23.24 -14.36 -12.27
C ASP A 492 -22.22 -13.75 -11.29
N PRO A 493 -22.67 -12.90 -10.35
CA PRO A 493 -21.78 -12.24 -9.40
C PRO A 493 -21.07 -13.21 -8.44
N LYS A 494 -21.59 -14.42 -8.23
CA LYS A 494 -21.02 -15.38 -7.27
C LYS A 494 -19.84 -16.16 -7.81
N ASN A 495 -19.79 -16.35 -9.13
CA ASN A 495 -18.79 -17.17 -9.80
C ASN A 495 -17.90 -16.38 -10.77
N LEU A 496 -18.04 -15.05 -10.78
CA LEU A 496 -17.29 -14.12 -11.63
C LEU A 496 -17.29 -14.55 -13.12
N ASN A 497 -18.42 -15.09 -13.60
CA ASN A 497 -18.52 -15.63 -14.95
C ASN A 497 -19.70 -15.05 -15.74
N TYR A 498 -19.57 -15.10 -17.06
CA TYR A 498 -20.61 -14.73 -18.00
C TYR A 498 -21.12 -16.00 -18.68
N SER A 499 -22.43 -16.21 -18.66
CA SER A 499 -23.06 -17.36 -19.32
C SER A 499 -23.84 -16.93 -20.56
N ILE A 500 -23.81 -17.77 -21.60
CA ILE A 500 -24.65 -17.66 -22.79
C ILE A 500 -25.53 -18.91 -22.84
N ASN A 501 -26.84 -18.72 -22.77
CA ASN A 501 -27.80 -19.79 -23.04
C ASN A 501 -28.10 -19.80 -24.54
N LEU A 502 -27.65 -20.85 -25.23
CA LEU A 502 -28.02 -21.06 -26.63
C LEU A 502 -29.50 -21.53 -26.72
N PRO A 503 -30.24 -21.17 -27.77
CA PRO A 503 -31.57 -21.72 -28.02
C PRO A 503 -31.49 -23.25 -28.11
N THR A 504 -32.29 -23.95 -27.31
CA THR A 504 -32.32 -25.43 -27.18
C THR A 504 -32.56 -26.17 -28.49
N ASP A 505 -33.09 -25.50 -29.50
CA ASP A 505 -33.67 -26.13 -30.70
C ASP A 505 -32.65 -26.34 -31.84
N SER A 506 -31.36 -26.05 -31.60
CA SER A 506 -30.35 -25.91 -32.68
C SER A 506 -29.39 -27.10 -32.84
N LEU A 507 -29.44 -28.12 -31.98
CA LEU A 507 -28.49 -29.23 -31.98
C LEU A 507 -29.21 -30.59 -31.90
N GLN A 508 -29.36 -31.28 -33.03
CA GLN A 508 -29.81 -32.68 -33.06
C GLN A 508 -28.68 -33.58 -33.58
N THR A 509 -28.49 -34.73 -32.93
CA THR A 509 -27.58 -35.78 -33.42
C THR A 509 -28.31 -37.12 -33.34
N GLU A 510 -28.31 -37.91 -34.42
CA GLU A 510 -28.82 -39.29 -34.44
C GLU A 510 -27.67 -40.28 -34.62
N ILE A 511 -27.71 -41.45 -33.97
CA ILE A 511 -26.77 -42.55 -34.22
C ILE A 511 -27.26 -43.39 -35.39
N ALA A 512 -26.32 -43.78 -36.27
CA ALA A 512 -26.59 -44.66 -37.39
C ALA A 512 -27.23 -46.01 -36.95
N LYS A 513 -28.16 -46.50 -37.76
CA LYS A 513 -28.87 -47.77 -37.55
C LYS A 513 -27.89 -48.94 -37.32
N GLY A 514 -28.00 -49.63 -36.18
CA GLY A 514 -27.26 -50.88 -35.90
C GLY A 514 -26.15 -50.81 -34.84
N VAL A 515 -25.95 -49.69 -34.15
CA VAL A 515 -24.95 -49.57 -33.06
C VAL A 515 -25.53 -50.06 -31.73
N THR A 516 -24.86 -51.02 -31.06
CA THR A 516 -25.37 -51.70 -29.85
C THR A 516 -24.61 -51.37 -28.54
N LYS A 517 -23.46 -50.69 -28.60
CA LYS A 517 -22.71 -50.15 -27.42
C LYS A 517 -21.84 -48.96 -27.84
N LEU A 518 -21.78 -47.92 -26.99
CA LEU A 518 -20.95 -46.72 -27.19
C LEU A 518 -19.60 -46.82 -26.44
N GLY A 519 -18.52 -46.37 -27.08
CA GLY A 519 -17.22 -46.10 -26.45
C GLY A 519 -17.12 -44.66 -25.91
N ALA A 520 -16.03 -44.32 -25.23
CA ALA A 520 -15.76 -42.93 -24.84
C ALA A 520 -15.64 -42.05 -26.09
N CYS A 521 -16.42 -40.98 -26.14
CA CYS A 521 -16.44 -40.04 -27.27
C CYS A 521 -15.87 -38.70 -26.82
N ARG A 522 -15.06 -38.09 -27.69
CA ARG A 522 -14.71 -36.67 -27.60
C ARG A 522 -15.41 -35.96 -28.75
N THR A 523 -16.04 -34.85 -28.43
CA THR A 523 -16.55 -33.90 -29.42
C THR A 523 -15.92 -32.58 -29.06
N THR A 524 -15.22 -31.97 -30.01
CA THR A 524 -14.63 -30.64 -29.82
C THR A 524 -15.56 -29.62 -30.45
N LEU A 525 -16.03 -28.67 -29.63
CA LEU A 525 -16.83 -27.56 -30.10
C LEU A 525 -15.88 -26.38 -30.33
N HIS A 526 -15.55 -26.10 -31.58
CA HIS A 526 -14.80 -24.92 -31.95
C HIS A 526 -15.79 -23.77 -32.09
N TYR A 527 -15.47 -22.55 -31.68
CA TYR A 527 -16.32 -21.41 -32.02
C TYR A 527 -15.45 -20.26 -32.51
N THR A 528 -15.98 -19.52 -33.47
CA THR A 528 -15.39 -18.35 -34.09
C THR A 528 -16.48 -17.31 -34.21
N LEU A 529 -16.20 -16.02 -34.05
CA LEU A 529 -17.17 -14.95 -34.32
C LEU A 529 -16.74 -14.33 -35.66
N GLN A 530 -17.62 -14.26 -36.66
CA GLN A 530 -17.24 -13.73 -37.99
C GLN A 530 -17.29 -12.20 -38.04
N ASP A 531 -16.42 -11.63 -38.87
CA ASP A 531 -16.53 -10.24 -39.33
C ASP A 531 -17.86 -10.03 -40.07
N GLY A 532 -18.57 -8.95 -39.72
CA GLY A 532 -19.59 -8.39 -40.61
C GLY A 532 -18.93 -7.81 -41.87
N PRO A 533 -19.65 -7.69 -43.00
CA PRO A 533 -19.06 -7.22 -44.26
C PRO A 533 -18.39 -5.86 -44.08
N ALA A 534 -17.14 -5.77 -44.54
CA ALA A 534 -16.31 -4.59 -44.50
C ALA A 534 -16.99 -3.38 -45.19
N SER A 535 -16.96 -2.22 -44.53
CA SER A 535 -16.97 -0.94 -45.25
C SER A 535 -15.53 -0.67 -45.73
N PRO A 536 -15.32 -0.07 -46.92
CA PRO A 536 -14.05 -0.17 -47.64
C PRO A 536 -13.01 0.87 -47.20
N SER A 537 -11.75 0.46 -47.36
CA SER A 537 -10.50 1.25 -47.33
C SER A 537 -10.06 1.72 -45.93
N THR A 538 -8.81 1.55 -45.50
CA THR A 538 -7.56 1.81 -46.22
C THR A 538 -6.40 0.88 -45.79
N THR A 539 -5.79 0.23 -46.80
CA THR A 539 -4.35 -0.05 -47.00
C THR A 539 -3.37 -0.25 -45.83
N ALA A 540 -2.96 -1.52 -45.65
CA ALA A 540 -1.59 -2.08 -45.62
C ALA A 540 -0.64 -1.80 -44.40
N PRO A 541 0.46 -2.57 -44.18
CA PRO A 541 0.91 -3.81 -44.85
C PRO A 541 1.23 -5.00 -43.92
N ALA A 542 1.49 -6.14 -44.58
CA ALA A 542 1.91 -7.42 -44.03
C ALA A 542 3.31 -7.40 -43.37
N ILE A 543 3.47 -8.24 -42.34
CA ILE A 543 4.77 -8.74 -41.90
C ILE A 543 4.71 -10.27 -41.89
N LYS A 544 5.50 -10.86 -42.79
CA LYS A 544 5.94 -12.28 -42.76
C LYS A 544 7.17 -12.40 -41.86
N VAL A 545 7.36 -13.61 -41.32
CA VAL A 545 8.59 -14.45 -41.15
C VAL A 545 8.36 -15.25 -39.86
N GLY A 546 8.52 -16.56 -39.75
CA GLY A 546 9.21 -17.56 -40.57
C GLY A 546 10.21 -18.32 -39.69
N HIS A 547 9.88 -19.58 -39.41
CA HIS A 547 10.60 -20.63 -38.63
C HIS A 547 10.74 -20.47 -37.11
#